data_AF-A0A561Q7K3-F1
#
_entry.id   AF-A0A561Q7K3-F1
#
_cell.length_a   1.000
_cell.length_b   1.000
_cell.length_c   1.000
_cell.angle_alpha   90.00
_cell.angle_beta   90.00
_cell.angle_gamma   90.00
#
_symmetry.space_group_name_H-M   'P 1'
#
loop_
_entity.id
_entity.type
_entity.pdbx_description
1 polymer ?
#
loop_
_entity_poly.entity_id
_entity_poly.type
_entity_poly.pdbx_seq_one_letter_code
_entity_poly.pdbx_strand_id
1 'polypeptide(L)'
;MEYPDFDYLAENDPAEYVRQKATWEKRENAVRQMYEAEQHIKAKQAEYEAEQHKLAIQESSAKFYQKYPDLKESGKSEEVFSEITQYLIDTGFSKEEIQGISDFRIIDVLYQNVQAQKAQKTIPAVVEKMNQKPVLSQKQPSRQTTDYAKQNFEKFNNTRSVTDAAALIKQLL
;
A
#
# COMPACT_ATOMS: atom_id res chain seq x y z
N MET A 1 50.38 -4.39 9.33
CA MET A 1 51.36 -3.34 8.98
C MET A 1 52.31 -3.24 10.15
N GLU A 2 53.61 -3.30 9.89
CA GLU A 2 54.65 -3.26 10.92
C GLU A 2 54.88 -1.80 11.32
N TYR A 3 54.82 -1.51 12.62
CA TYR A 3 55.04 -0.17 13.16
C TYR A 3 56.56 0.09 13.18
N PRO A 4 57.06 1.20 12.61
CA PRO A 4 58.48 1.53 12.69
C PRO A 4 58.93 1.66 14.14
N ASP A 5 60.10 1.12 14.48
CA ASP A 5 60.71 1.29 15.80
C ASP A 5 61.30 2.72 15.92
N PHE A 6 60.40 3.64 16.21
CA PHE A 6 60.69 5.07 16.35
C PHE A 6 61.65 5.36 17.50
N ASP A 7 61.67 4.54 18.55
CA ASP A 7 62.53 4.72 19.71
C ASP A 7 63.99 4.36 19.38
N TYR A 8 64.21 3.24 18.68
CA TYR A 8 65.54 2.87 18.18
C TYR A 8 66.09 3.89 17.18
N LEU A 9 65.25 4.40 16.26
CA LEU A 9 65.66 5.39 15.27
C LEU A 9 65.99 6.74 15.92
N ALA A 10 65.27 7.14 16.96
CA ALA A 10 65.55 8.39 17.67
C ALA A 10 66.93 8.39 18.37
N GLU A 11 67.37 7.23 18.87
CA GLU A 11 68.66 7.09 19.56
C GLU A 11 69.84 6.87 18.60
N ASN A 12 69.64 6.12 17.51
CA ASN A 12 70.73 5.64 16.65
C ASN A 12 70.85 6.39 15.32
N ASP A 13 69.76 6.94 14.78
CA ASP A 13 69.77 7.75 13.54
C ASP A 13 68.64 8.82 13.55
N PRO A 14 68.87 9.97 14.20
CA PRO A 14 67.87 11.03 14.31
C PRO A 14 67.40 11.60 12.96
N ALA A 15 68.23 11.52 11.91
CA ALA A 15 67.87 12.04 10.59
C ALA A 15 66.87 11.12 9.89
N GLU A 16 67.07 9.80 9.97
CA GLU A 16 66.11 8.82 9.47
C GLU A 16 64.83 8.76 10.31
N TYR A 17 64.92 8.98 11.63
CA TYR A 17 63.74 9.15 12.47
C TYR A 17 62.80 10.25 11.94
N VAL A 18 63.33 11.44 11.66
CA VAL A 18 62.51 12.58 11.18
C VAL A 18 61.86 12.26 9.82
N ARG A 19 62.58 11.60 8.91
CA ARG A 19 62.06 11.21 7.60
C ARG A 19 60.95 10.15 7.71
N GLN A 20 61.15 9.13 8.54
CA GLN A 20 60.18 8.07 8.74
C GLN A 20 58.94 8.58 9.48
N LYS A 21 59.11 9.42 10.50
CA LYS A 21 58.01 10.07 11.20
C LYS A 21 57.18 10.95 10.26
N ALA A 22 57.80 11.81 9.47
CA ALA A 22 57.09 12.65 8.51
C ALA A 22 56.35 11.80 7.44
N THR A 23 56.92 10.67 7.03
CA THR A 23 56.27 9.75 6.09
C THR A 23 55.08 9.03 6.74
N TRP A 24 55.23 8.62 8.00
CA TRP A 24 54.17 8.00 8.78
C TRP A 24 53.01 8.96 9.03
N GLU A 25 53.29 10.18 9.51
CA GLU A 25 52.30 11.23 9.72
C GLU A 25 51.55 11.57 8.42
N LYS A 26 52.23 11.64 7.27
CA LYS A 26 51.58 11.84 5.97
C LYS A 26 50.61 10.69 5.64
N ARG A 27 51.01 9.44 5.88
CA ARG A 27 50.15 8.26 5.64
C ARG A 27 48.97 8.23 6.59
N GLU A 28 49.20 8.50 7.87
CA GLU A 28 48.14 8.55 8.88
C GLU A 28 47.12 9.64 8.56
N ASN A 29 47.59 10.84 8.19
CA ASN A 29 46.72 11.92 7.74
C ASN A 29 45.92 11.53 6.48
N ALA A 30 46.54 10.85 5.51
CA ALA A 30 45.84 10.38 4.32
C ALA A 30 44.75 9.35 4.66
N VAL A 31 45.05 8.37 5.51
CA VAL A 31 44.07 7.36 5.97
C VAL A 31 42.93 8.03 6.73
N ARG A 32 43.23 8.98 7.61
CA ARG A 32 42.23 9.74 8.36
C ARG A 32 41.32 10.52 7.42
N GLN A 33 41.86 11.23 6.44
CA GLN A 33 41.07 11.97 5.44
C GLN A 33 40.17 11.03 4.63
N MET A 34 40.66 9.85 4.22
CA MET A 34 39.84 8.87 3.52
C MET A 34 38.67 8.37 4.38
N TYR A 35 38.93 8.08 5.66
CA TYR A 35 37.90 7.65 6.59
C TYR A 35 36.85 8.75 6.84
N GLU A 36 37.29 9.99 7.05
CA GLU A 36 36.39 11.15 7.19
C GLU A 36 35.54 11.35 5.92
N ALA A 37 36.13 11.23 4.73
CA ALA A 37 35.40 11.32 3.46
C ALA A 37 34.38 10.19 3.30
N GLU A 38 34.74 8.95 3.64
CA GLU A 38 33.82 7.81 3.60
C GLU A 38 32.63 8.01 4.54
N GLN A 39 32.87 8.46 5.77
CA GLN A 39 31.81 8.78 6.71
C GLN A 39 30.89 9.89 6.18
N HIS A 40 31.46 10.95 5.61
CA HIS A 40 30.69 12.03 4.99
C HIS A 40 29.82 11.55 3.84
N ILE A 41 30.34 10.67 2.97
CA ILE A 41 29.58 10.10 1.86
C ILE A 41 28.44 9.23 2.38
N LYS A 42 28.70 8.35 3.36
CA LYS A 42 27.67 7.52 4.00
C LYS A 42 26.56 8.36 4.64
N ALA A 43 26.93 9.43 5.35
CA ALA A 43 25.97 10.34 5.95
C ALA A 43 25.10 11.04 4.89
N LYS A 44 25.71 11.57 3.83
CA LYS A 44 24.98 12.19 2.72
C LYS A 44 24.06 11.21 1.99
N GLN A 45 24.51 9.97 1.80
CA GLN A 45 23.70 8.94 1.16
C GLN A 45 22.47 8.61 2.01
N ALA A 46 22.64 8.44 3.33
CA ALA A 46 21.52 8.18 4.24
C ALA A 46 20.51 9.35 4.27
N GLU A 47 21.01 10.59 4.26
CA GLU A 47 20.15 11.79 4.19
C GLU A 47 19.37 11.84 2.87
N TYR A 48 20.04 11.59 1.75
CA TYR A 48 19.40 11.56 0.43
C TYR A 48 18.34 10.45 0.34
N GLU A 49 18.65 9.25 0.81
CA GLU A 49 17.70 8.13 0.84
C GLU A 49 16.46 8.45 1.69
N ALA A 50 16.65 9.09 2.85
CA ALA A 50 15.56 9.54 3.70
C ALA A 50 14.70 10.63 3.02
N GLU A 51 15.32 11.56 2.30
CA GLU A 51 14.60 12.59 1.55
C GLU A 51 13.80 11.98 0.39
N GLN A 52 14.41 11.10 -0.40
CA GLN A 52 13.71 10.38 -1.47
C GLN A 52 12.55 9.55 -0.94
N HIS A 53 12.73 8.88 0.20
CA HIS A 53 11.65 8.13 0.84
C HIS A 53 10.49 9.04 1.27
N LYS A 54 10.79 10.20 1.85
CA LYS A 54 9.76 11.19 2.23
C LYS A 54 9.01 11.72 1.01
N LEU A 55 9.72 12.01 -0.08
CA LEU A 55 9.11 12.45 -1.34
C LEU A 55 8.20 11.36 -1.92
N ALA A 56 8.64 10.11 -1.92
CA ALA A 56 7.84 8.97 -2.37
C ALA A 56 6.54 8.82 -1.55
N ILE A 57 6.61 8.95 -0.21
CA ILE A 57 5.41 8.93 0.65
C ILE A 57 4.45 10.07 0.29
N GLN A 58 4.96 11.29 0.09
CA GLN A 58 4.13 12.44 -0.27
C GLN A 58 3.45 12.25 -1.61
N GLU A 59 4.17 11.75 -2.61
CA GLU A 59 3.62 11.46 -3.93
C GLU A 59 2.57 10.35 -3.88
N SER A 60 2.85 9.26 -3.15
CA SER A 60 1.91 8.17 -2.93
C SER A 60 0.63 8.65 -2.24
N SER A 61 0.76 9.49 -1.22
CA SER A 61 -0.37 10.08 -0.51
C SER A 61 -1.21 10.97 -1.43
N ALA A 62 -0.56 11.81 -2.25
CA ALA A 62 -1.25 12.64 -3.22
C ALA A 62 -2.03 11.79 -4.25
N LYS A 63 -1.43 10.72 -4.77
CA LYS A 63 -2.08 9.76 -5.69
C LYS A 63 -3.26 9.06 -5.02
N PHE A 64 -3.12 8.68 -3.75
CA PHE A 64 -4.20 8.06 -2.98
C PHE A 64 -5.41 8.99 -2.86
N TYR A 65 -5.21 10.24 -2.46
CA TYR A 65 -6.31 11.20 -2.33
C TYR A 65 -6.88 11.67 -3.68
N GLN A 66 -6.10 11.62 -4.76
CA GLN A 66 -6.63 11.83 -6.11
C GLN A 66 -7.59 10.71 -6.53
N LYS A 67 -7.26 9.45 -6.20
CA LYS A 67 -8.11 8.30 -6.50
C LYS A 67 -9.33 8.21 -5.56
N TYR A 68 -9.15 8.56 -4.29
CA TYR A 68 -10.15 8.50 -3.24
C TYR A 68 -10.40 9.89 -2.62
N PRO A 69 -11.01 10.82 -3.36
CA PRO A 69 -11.21 12.21 -2.90
C PRO A 69 -12.06 12.30 -1.63
N ASP A 70 -13.01 11.39 -1.45
CA ASP A 70 -13.90 11.34 -0.28
C ASP A 70 -13.16 11.05 1.04
N LEU A 71 -11.95 10.48 0.96
CA LEU A 71 -11.10 10.19 2.12
C LEU A 71 -10.23 11.36 2.55
N LYS A 72 -10.24 12.47 1.79
CA LYS A 72 -9.49 13.69 2.13
C LYS A 72 -10.06 14.41 3.36
N GLU A 73 -11.29 14.10 3.75
CA GLU A 73 -11.88 14.60 4.99
C GLU A 73 -11.12 14.05 6.20
N SER A 74 -10.73 14.95 7.11
CA SER A 74 -10.07 14.63 8.37
C SER A 74 -10.95 13.66 9.17
N GLY A 75 -10.47 12.42 9.38
CA GLY A 75 -11.16 11.37 10.11
C GLY A 75 -11.40 10.10 9.30
N LYS A 76 -11.89 10.21 8.05
CA LYS A 76 -12.15 9.03 7.19
C LYS A 76 -10.85 8.36 6.74
N SER A 77 -9.83 9.17 6.42
CA SER A 77 -8.50 8.68 6.09
C SER A 77 -7.86 7.95 7.28
N GLU A 78 -7.95 8.53 8.47
CA GLU A 78 -7.38 7.94 9.69
C GLU A 78 -8.04 6.60 10.05
N GLU A 79 -9.36 6.52 9.95
CA GLU A 79 -10.10 5.26 10.11
C GLU A 79 -9.64 4.20 9.10
N VAL A 80 -9.54 4.57 7.82
CA VAL A 80 -9.09 3.66 6.76
C VAL A 80 -7.65 3.16 7.00
N PHE A 81 -6.72 4.05 7.36
CA PHE A 81 -5.33 3.65 7.63
C PHE A 81 -5.22 2.81 8.90
N SER A 82 -6.04 3.08 9.91
CA SER A 82 -6.14 2.24 11.12
C SER A 82 -6.60 0.82 10.77
N GLU A 83 -7.60 0.68 9.91
CA GLU A 83 -8.11 -0.63 9.48
C GLU A 83 -7.12 -1.41 8.63
N ILE A 84 -6.42 -0.73 7.71
CA ILE A 84 -5.34 -1.34 6.94
C ILE A 84 -4.24 -1.83 7.88
N THR A 85 -3.86 -1.02 8.87
CA THR A 85 -2.83 -1.38 9.86
C THR A 85 -3.27 -2.60 10.67
N GLN A 86 -4.51 -2.62 11.17
CA GLN A 86 -5.05 -3.75 11.92
C GLN A 86 -5.09 -5.02 11.05
N TYR A 87 -5.52 -4.90 9.80
CA TYR A 87 -5.52 -6.04 8.87
C TYR A 87 -4.13 -6.64 8.66
N LEU A 88 -3.10 -5.79 8.50
CA LEU A 88 -1.72 -6.25 8.36
C LEU A 88 -1.21 -6.94 9.63
N ILE A 89 -1.50 -6.37 10.81
CA ILE A 89 -1.16 -6.97 12.11
C ILE A 89 -1.83 -8.34 12.25
N ASP A 90 -3.13 -8.44 11.95
CA ASP A 90 -3.90 -9.70 12.03
C ASP A 90 -3.37 -10.75 11.04
N THR A 91 -2.77 -10.32 9.93
CA THR A 91 -2.15 -11.19 8.93
C THR A 91 -0.72 -11.61 9.33
N GLY A 92 -0.14 -11.00 10.36
CA GLY A 92 1.17 -11.36 10.92
C GLY A 92 2.33 -10.46 10.50
N PHE A 93 2.06 -9.29 9.91
CA PHE A 93 3.11 -8.31 9.60
C PHE A 93 3.63 -7.64 10.88
N SER A 94 4.95 -7.45 10.94
CA SER A 94 5.61 -6.67 11.98
C SER A 94 5.38 -5.16 11.80
N LYS A 95 5.61 -4.40 12.85
CA LYS A 95 5.46 -2.94 12.82
C LYS A 95 6.44 -2.30 11.84
N GLU A 96 7.65 -2.84 11.76
CA GLU A 96 8.72 -2.38 10.89
C GLU A 96 8.34 -2.58 9.41
N GLU A 97 7.73 -3.72 9.07
CA GLU A 97 7.25 -3.98 7.71
C GLU A 97 6.12 -3.02 7.33
N ILE A 98 5.17 -2.76 8.24
CA ILE A 98 4.07 -1.83 8.00
C ILE A 98 4.60 -0.41 7.76
N GLN A 99 5.58 0.05 8.56
CA GLN A 99 6.20 1.36 8.40
C GLN A 99 7.00 1.51 7.09
N GLY A 100 7.49 0.41 6.54
CA GLY A 100 8.18 0.39 5.25
C GLY A 100 7.26 0.52 4.04
N ILE A 101 5.93 0.40 4.20
CA ILE A 101 4.98 0.50 3.09
C ILE A 101 4.77 1.97 2.73
N SER A 102 5.43 2.42 1.67
CA SER A 102 5.30 3.78 1.13
C SER A 102 4.74 3.83 -0.29
N ASP A 103 4.61 2.69 -0.98
CA ASP A 103 4.10 2.62 -2.34
C ASP A 103 2.56 2.68 -2.37
N PHE A 104 2.03 3.68 -3.06
CA PHE A 104 0.58 3.84 -3.27
C PHE A 104 -0.10 2.58 -3.82
N ARG A 105 0.54 1.83 -4.71
CA ARG A 105 -0.04 0.62 -5.32
C ARG A 105 -0.34 -0.45 -4.27
N ILE A 106 0.55 -0.57 -3.27
CA ILE A 106 0.36 -1.52 -2.17
C ILE A 106 -0.79 -1.04 -1.29
N ILE A 107 -0.80 0.24 -0.91
CA ILE A 107 -1.86 0.85 -0.09
C ILE A 107 -3.22 0.72 -0.79
N ASP A 108 -3.28 0.92 -2.10
CA ASP A 108 -4.48 0.80 -2.92
C ASP A 108 -5.07 -0.61 -2.91
N VAL A 109 -4.23 -1.63 -3.07
CA VAL A 109 -4.65 -3.04 -3.00
C VAL A 109 -5.12 -3.40 -1.60
N LEU A 110 -4.40 -2.96 -0.56
CA LEU A 110 -4.78 -3.20 0.84
C LEU A 110 -6.12 -2.56 1.17
N TYR A 111 -6.31 -1.29 0.76
CA TYR A 111 -7.58 -0.60 0.94
C TYR A 111 -8.74 -1.37 0.29
N GLN A 112 -8.59 -1.76 -0.98
CA GLN A 112 -9.63 -2.52 -1.68
C GLN A 112 -9.93 -3.85 -1.00
N ASN A 113 -8.91 -4.54 -0.49
CA ASN A 113 -9.08 -5.80 0.23
C ASN A 113 -9.87 -5.61 1.54
N VAL A 114 -9.49 -4.60 2.35
CA VAL A 114 -10.20 -4.26 3.59
C VAL A 114 -11.67 -3.91 3.31
N GLN A 115 -11.93 -3.10 2.28
CA GLN A 115 -13.31 -2.76 1.90
C GLN A 115 -14.10 -3.97 1.43
N ALA A 116 -13.48 -4.86 0.65
CA ALA A 116 -14.13 -6.10 0.21
C ALA A 116 -14.48 -7.02 1.39
N GLN A 117 -13.57 -7.18 2.35
CA GLN A 117 -13.83 -7.97 3.57
C GLN A 117 -14.94 -7.37 4.42
N LYS A 118 -14.96 -6.04 4.58
CA LYS A 118 -16.05 -5.33 5.27
C LYS A 118 -17.40 -5.54 4.57
N ALA A 119 -17.44 -5.37 3.25
CA ALA A 119 -18.65 -5.65 2.47
C ALA A 119 -19.11 -7.10 2.69
N GLN A 120 -18.20 -8.07 2.62
CA GLN A 120 -18.53 -9.48 2.83
C GLN A 120 -19.10 -9.77 4.23
N LYS A 121 -18.55 -9.15 5.29
CA LYS A 121 -19.05 -9.28 6.66
C LYS A 121 -20.41 -8.61 6.88
N THR A 122 -20.73 -7.56 6.11
CA THR A 122 -21.98 -6.79 6.26
C THR A 122 -23.15 -7.37 5.45
N ILE A 123 -22.89 -8.12 4.38
CA ILE A 123 -23.93 -8.75 3.55
C ILE A 123 -24.97 -9.55 4.36
N PRO A 124 -24.60 -10.46 5.29
CA PRO A 124 -25.58 -11.25 6.04
C PRO A 124 -26.52 -10.37 6.88
N ALA A 125 -25.97 -9.36 7.56
CA ALA A 125 -26.74 -8.45 8.41
C ALA A 125 -27.71 -7.57 7.59
N VAL A 126 -27.33 -7.20 6.36
CA VAL A 126 -28.21 -6.45 5.45
C VAL A 126 -29.35 -7.35 4.95
N VAL A 127 -29.06 -8.59 4.55
CA VAL A 127 -30.08 -9.57 4.12
C VAL A 127 -31.08 -9.85 5.24
N GLU A 128 -30.61 -10.02 6.47
CA GLU A 128 -31.47 -10.24 7.62
C GLU A 128 -32.38 -9.03 7.90
N LYS A 129 -31.84 -7.80 7.86
CA LYS A 129 -32.62 -6.56 7.98
C LYS A 129 -33.64 -6.38 6.84
N MET A 130 -33.32 -6.83 5.63
CA MET A 130 -34.25 -6.80 4.50
C MET A 130 -35.39 -7.80 4.67
N ASN A 131 -35.10 -9.02 5.15
CA ASN A 131 -36.12 -10.05 5.41
C ASN A 131 -37.06 -9.66 6.56
N GLN A 132 -36.58 -8.89 7.54
CA GLN A 132 -37.39 -8.42 8.68
C GLN A 132 -38.27 -7.21 8.35
N LYS A 133 -38.01 -6.47 7.27
CA LYS A 133 -38.88 -5.37 6.87
C LYS A 133 -40.17 -5.93 6.26
N PRO A 134 -41.36 -5.60 6.81
CA PRO A 134 -42.62 -6.05 6.22
C PRO A 134 -42.76 -5.48 4.81
N VAL A 135 -43.09 -6.34 3.85
CA VAL A 135 -43.43 -5.93 2.49
C VAL A 135 -44.62 -4.98 2.60
N LEU A 136 -44.45 -3.70 2.25
CA LEU A 136 -45.55 -2.78 2.04
C LEU A 136 -46.29 -3.22 0.78
N SER A 137 -47.10 -4.27 0.91
CA SER A 137 -48.03 -4.73 -0.12
C SER A 137 -49.22 -3.77 -0.14
N GLN A 138 -49.03 -2.58 -0.68
CA GLN A 138 -50.15 -1.76 -1.11
C GLN A 138 -50.71 -2.40 -2.39
N LYS A 139 -51.56 -3.42 -2.22
CA LYS A 139 -52.35 -4.00 -3.32
C LYS A 139 -53.27 -2.89 -3.84
N GLN A 140 -52.83 -2.15 -4.85
CA GLN A 140 -53.78 -1.54 -5.77
C GLN A 140 -54.44 -2.69 -6.56
N PRO A 141 -55.77 -2.67 -6.75
CA PRO A 141 -56.43 -3.69 -7.55
C PRO A 141 -55.89 -3.59 -8.98
N SER A 142 -55.03 -4.54 -9.37
CA SER A 142 -54.51 -4.62 -10.72
C SER A 142 -55.66 -4.89 -11.68
N ARG A 143 -55.92 -3.92 -12.55
CA ARG A 143 -56.76 -4.09 -13.73
C ARG A 143 -56.30 -5.35 -14.45
N GLN A 144 -57.22 -6.28 -14.75
CA GLN A 144 -56.92 -7.53 -15.46
C GLN A 144 -56.37 -7.20 -16.84
N THR A 145 -55.06 -7.01 -16.95
CA THR A 145 -54.35 -7.07 -18.21
C THR A 145 -53.95 -8.53 -18.36
N THR A 146 -54.56 -9.21 -19.34
CA THR A 146 -54.19 -10.58 -19.72
C THR A 146 -52.67 -10.66 -19.82
N ASP A 147 -52.07 -11.45 -18.93
CA ASP A 147 -50.65 -11.41 -18.62
C ASP A 147 -49.85 -12.21 -19.66
N TYR A 148 -49.86 -11.72 -20.90
CA TYR A 148 -49.17 -12.31 -22.04
C TYR A 148 -47.66 -12.46 -21.77
N ALA A 149 -47.09 -11.59 -20.92
CA ALA A 149 -45.71 -11.67 -20.48
C ALA A 149 -45.44 -12.96 -19.69
N LYS A 150 -46.28 -13.28 -18.71
CA LYS A 150 -46.15 -14.52 -17.92
C LYS A 150 -46.37 -15.76 -18.79
N GLN A 151 -47.36 -15.72 -19.68
CA GLN A 151 -47.66 -16.86 -20.55
C GLN A 151 -46.51 -17.16 -21.53
N ASN A 152 -45.89 -16.12 -22.11
CA ASN A 152 -44.75 -16.30 -23.01
C ASN A 152 -43.49 -16.73 -22.25
N PHE A 153 -43.34 -16.29 -20.99
CA PHE A 153 -42.24 -16.71 -20.13
C PHE A 153 -42.35 -18.19 -19.72
N GLU A 154 -43.56 -18.65 -19.41
CA GLU A 154 -43.84 -20.05 -19.13
C GLU A 154 -43.63 -20.93 -20.37
N LYS A 155 -44.02 -20.46 -21.56
CA LYS A 155 -43.76 -21.18 -22.81
C LYS A 155 -42.26 -21.33 -23.07
N PHE A 156 -41.49 -20.25 -22.94
CA PHE A 156 -40.03 -20.32 -23.08
C PHE A 156 -39.39 -21.26 -22.06
N ASN A 157 -39.83 -21.26 -20.79
CA ASN A 157 -39.26 -22.17 -19.80
C ASN A 157 -39.52 -23.65 -20.12
N ASN A 158 -40.65 -23.95 -20.75
CA ASN A 158 -41.02 -25.31 -21.14
C ASN A 158 -40.34 -25.75 -22.45
N THR A 159 -40.26 -24.88 -23.45
CA THR A 159 -39.74 -25.24 -24.78
C THR A 159 -38.25 -24.95 -24.95
N ARG A 160 -37.72 -23.95 -24.22
CA ARG A 160 -36.37 -23.38 -24.35
C ARG A 160 -35.97 -23.06 -25.78
N SER A 161 -36.95 -22.75 -26.63
CA SER A 161 -36.72 -22.51 -28.04
C SER A 161 -36.21 -21.08 -28.29
N VAL A 162 -35.37 -20.92 -29.32
CA VAL A 162 -34.84 -19.61 -29.72
C VAL A 162 -35.97 -18.69 -30.21
N THR A 163 -37.01 -19.27 -30.82
CA THR A 163 -38.21 -18.57 -31.26
C THR A 163 -39.03 -17.98 -30.11
N ASP A 164 -39.17 -18.72 -29.00
CA ASP A 164 -39.90 -18.22 -27.82
C ASP A 164 -39.08 -17.19 -27.03
N ALA A 165 -37.75 -17.32 -27.02
CA ALA A 165 -36.86 -16.28 -26.49
C ALA A 165 -36.99 -14.96 -27.27
N ALA A 166 -37.07 -15.04 -28.61
CA ALA A 166 -37.24 -13.86 -29.45
C ALA A 166 -38.58 -13.15 -29.19
N ALA A 167 -39.66 -13.90 -28.93
CA ALA A 167 -40.95 -13.34 -28.57
C ALA A 167 -40.91 -12.55 -27.24
N LEU A 168 -40.15 -13.04 -26.24
CA LEU A 168 -39.93 -12.33 -24.98
C LEU A 168 -39.15 -11.03 -25.16
N ILE A 169 -38.08 -11.05 -25.96
CA ILE A 169 -37.25 -9.87 -26.22
C ILE A 169 -38.03 -8.80 -26.99
N LYS A 170 -38.82 -9.21 -27.99
CA LYS A 170 -39.67 -8.30 -28.78
C LYS A 170 -40.69 -7.54 -27.93
N GLN A 171 -41.09 -8.09 -26.78
CA GLN A 171 -42.02 -7.44 -25.86
C GLN A 171 -41.34 -6.40 -24.95
N LEU A 172 -40.01 -6.45 -24.81
CA LEU A 172 -39.22 -5.53 -23.99
C LEU A 172 -38.70 -4.32 -24.78
N LEU A 173 -38.83 -4.34 -26.12
CA LEU A 173 -38.53 -3.25 -27.04
C LEU A 173 -39.81 -2.48 -27.38
#